data_AF-A0A1W1BM10-F1
#
_entry.id   AF-A0A1W1BM10-F1
#
_cell.length_a   1.000
_cell.length_b   1.000
_cell.length_c   1.000
_cell.angle_alpha   90.00
_cell.angle_beta   90.00
_cell.angle_gamma   90.00
#
_symmetry.space_group_name_H-M   'P 1'
#
loop_
_entity.id
_entity.type
_entity.pdbx_description
1 polymer ?
#
loop_
_entity_poly.entity_id
_entity_poly.type
_entity_poly.pdbx_seq_one_letter_code
_entity_poly.pdbx_strand_id
1 'polypeptide(L)'
;MTEVQAVNFLLHLTQSGFKYKTDGEQFGRERSLFLEESLNFPANDCEDRSIFFGKLVKELLGLRVVGLNYPNHLATAVEFKSHVKGDSVTYDNRRYIICDPTYIGADIGHAQPNFKGFRDIKFIPINY
;
A
#
# COMPACT_ATOMS: atom_id res chain seq x y z
N MET A 1 -11.99 14.54 -10.52
CA MET A 1 -11.47 13.16 -10.33
C MET A 1 -12.32 12.51 -9.24
N THR A 2 -12.81 11.29 -9.43
CA THR A 2 -13.55 10.55 -8.38
C THR A 2 -12.58 10.03 -7.31
N GLU A 3 -13.10 9.61 -6.15
CA GLU A 3 -12.30 8.99 -5.08
C GLU A 3 -11.50 7.78 -5.58
N VAL A 4 -12.14 6.89 -6.35
CA VAL A 4 -11.49 5.74 -7.01
C VAL A 4 -10.39 6.18 -7.97
N GLN A 5 -10.65 7.17 -8.82
CA GLN A 5 -9.64 7.67 -9.76
C GLN A 5 -8.45 8.31 -9.04
N ALA A 6 -8.69 9.03 -7.94
CA ALA A 6 -7.65 9.65 -7.15
C ALA A 6 -6.76 8.61 -6.45
N VAL A 7 -7.34 7.58 -5.85
CA VAL A 7 -6.56 6.51 -5.22
C VAL A 7 -5.79 5.69 -6.25
N ASN A 8 -6.38 5.34 -7.41
CA ASN A 8 -5.65 4.69 -8.50
C ASN A 8 -4.49 5.54 -9.01
N PHE A 9 -4.69 6.85 -9.14
CA PHE A 9 -3.60 7.75 -9.55
C PHE A 9 -2.42 7.70 -8.57
N LEU A 10 -2.69 7.81 -7.26
CA LEU A 10 -1.64 7.71 -6.23
C LEU A 10 -0.99 6.32 -6.18
N LEU A 11 -1.78 5.27 -6.41
CA LEU A 11 -1.29 3.90 -6.45
C LEU A 11 -0.30 3.70 -7.60
N HIS A 12 -0.68 4.10 -8.83
CA HIS A 12 0.20 4.00 -9.98
C HIS A 12 1.41 4.92 -9.90
N LEU A 13 1.25 6.12 -9.33
CA LEU A 13 2.36 7.01 -9.02
C LEU A 13 3.38 6.30 -8.13
N THR A 14 2.92 5.60 -7.09
CA THR A 14 3.80 4.85 -6.18
C THR A 14 4.42 3.62 -6.85
N GLN A 15 3.64 2.87 -7.64
CA GLN A 15 4.11 1.69 -8.37
C GLN A 15 5.24 2.02 -9.34
N SER A 16 5.12 3.14 -10.06
CA SER A 16 6.02 3.54 -11.16
C SER A 16 7.06 4.59 -10.77
N GLY A 17 6.88 5.31 -9.65
CA GLY A 17 7.74 6.41 -9.23
C GLY A 17 9.10 5.96 -8.71
N PHE A 18 9.23 4.69 -8.32
CA PHE A 18 10.44 4.16 -7.69
C PHE A 18 10.86 2.83 -8.30
N LYS A 19 12.17 2.55 -8.33
CA LYS A 19 12.68 1.20 -8.60
C LYS A 19 12.35 0.29 -7.41
N TYR A 20 12.26 -1.01 -7.65
CA TYR A 20 12.12 -2.00 -6.59
C TYR A 20 13.48 -2.61 -6.26
N LYS A 21 13.83 -2.65 -4.99
CA LYS A 21 15.03 -3.29 -4.46
C LYS A 21 14.78 -3.56 -2.97
N THR A 22 15.16 -4.74 -2.48
CA THR A 22 15.09 -5.04 -1.05
C THR A 22 16.14 -4.27 -0.27
N ASP A 23 15.92 -4.08 1.02
CA ASP A 23 16.87 -3.41 1.91
C ASP A 23 18.23 -4.11 1.96
N GLY A 24 18.24 -5.44 2.00
CA GLY A 24 19.47 -6.22 1.92
C GLY A 24 20.27 -5.93 0.65
N GLU A 25 19.61 -5.83 -0.50
CA GLU A 25 20.29 -5.49 -1.75
C GLU A 25 20.73 -4.01 -1.80
N GLN A 26 19.96 -3.09 -1.22
CA GLN A 26 20.24 -1.64 -1.29
C GLN A 26 21.28 -1.19 -0.25
N PHE A 27 21.15 -1.64 0.99
CA PHE A 27 21.90 -1.17 2.15
C PHE A 27 22.79 -2.25 2.78
N GLY A 28 22.64 -3.52 2.40
CA GLY A 28 23.35 -4.64 3.02
C GLY A 28 22.79 -5.04 4.40
N ARG A 29 21.65 -4.47 4.81
CA ARG A 29 20.94 -4.72 6.07
C ARG A 29 19.49 -4.25 5.96
N GLU A 30 18.62 -4.77 6.81
CA GLU A 30 17.25 -4.27 6.99
C GLU A 30 17.25 -2.79 7.40
N ARG A 31 16.44 -1.96 6.73
CA ARG A 31 16.28 -0.54 7.00
C ARG A 31 15.07 0.06 6.25
N SER A 32 13.95 0.17 6.96
CA SER A 32 12.78 0.92 6.52
C SER A 32 13.10 2.42 6.32
N LEU A 33 12.56 3.03 5.26
CA LEU A 33 12.74 4.45 4.96
C LEU A 33 11.61 5.31 5.52
N PHE A 34 11.95 6.52 5.95
CA PHE A 34 10.96 7.59 6.13
C PHE A 34 10.44 8.09 4.78
N LEU A 35 9.29 8.76 4.76
CA LEU A 35 8.67 9.28 3.54
C LEU A 35 9.62 10.16 2.72
N GLU A 36 10.33 11.07 3.39
CA GLU A 36 11.29 11.98 2.78
C GLU A 36 12.51 11.23 2.22
N GLU A 37 12.90 10.14 2.89
CA GLU A 37 13.97 9.27 2.44
C GLU A 37 13.55 8.45 1.22
N SER A 38 12.29 7.98 1.15
CA SER A 38 11.74 7.30 -0.03
C SER A 38 11.86 8.16 -1.29
N LEU A 39 11.75 9.48 -1.16
CA LEU A 39 11.93 10.44 -2.25
C LEU A 39 13.40 10.70 -2.62
N ASN A 40 14.33 10.46 -1.71
CA ASN A 40 15.76 10.74 -1.89
C ASN A 40 16.56 9.50 -2.34
N PHE A 41 16.14 8.30 -1.94
CA PHE A 41 16.81 7.05 -2.30
C PHE A 41 16.30 6.45 -3.63
N PRO A 42 17.15 5.72 -4.36
CA PRO A 42 16.87 5.31 -5.74
C PRO A 42 15.88 4.15 -5.88
N ALA A 43 15.62 3.40 -4.81
CA ALA A 43 14.67 2.30 -4.80
C ALA A 43 13.94 2.19 -3.46
N ASN A 44 12.73 1.65 -3.53
CA ASN A 44 11.82 1.44 -2.41
C ASN A 44 11.28 0.01 -2.49
N ASP A 45 11.33 -0.69 -1.37
CA ASP A 45 10.84 -2.05 -1.25
C ASP A 45 9.31 -2.09 -0.96
N CYS A 46 8.79 -3.23 -0.47
CA CYS A 46 7.37 -3.35 -0.14
C CYS A 46 6.92 -2.50 1.06
N GLU A 47 7.79 -2.31 2.05
CA GLU A 47 7.49 -1.53 3.25
C GLU A 47 7.45 -0.05 2.90
N ASP A 48 8.51 0.44 2.26
CA ASP A 48 8.65 1.85 1.87
C ASP A 48 7.48 2.31 1.00
N ARG A 49 7.12 1.51 -0.02
CA ARG A 49 6.01 1.82 -0.93
C ARG A 49 4.67 1.85 -0.21
N SER A 50 4.46 0.95 0.76
CA SER A 50 3.22 0.89 1.54
C SER A 50 3.08 2.11 2.46
N ILE A 51 4.18 2.52 3.12
CA ILE A 51 4.22 3.73 3.93
C ILE A 51 3.97 4.96 3.05
N PHE A 52 4.68 5.06 1.92
CA PHE A 52 4.58 6.19 0.99
C PHE A 52 3.15 6.36 0.46
N PHE A 53 2.58 5.30 -0.13
CA PHE A 53 1.21 5.32 -0.63
C PHE A 53 0.19 5.63 0.48
N GLY A 54 0.30 4.96 1.63
CA GLY A 54 -0.63 5.16 2.75
C GLY A 54 -0.62 6.60 3.26
N LYS A 55 0.55 7.23 3.32
CA LYS A 55 0.68 8.64 3.71
C LYS A 55 0.06 9.57 2.67
N LEU A 56 0.31 9.36 1.38
CA LEU A 56 -0.33 10.17 0.33
C LEU A 56 -1.86 10.10 0.38
N VAL A 57 -2.43 8.91 0.51
CA VAL A 57 -3.89 8.72 0.59
C VAL A 57 -4.45 9.40 1.84
N LYS A 58 -3.77 9.29 2.98
CA LYS A 58 -4.20 9.94 4.23
C LYS A 58 -4.13 11.47 4.14
N GLU A 59 -2.99 12.03 3.75
CA GLU A 59 -2.74 13.47 3.77
C GLU A 59 -3.47 14.22 2.66
N LEU A 60 -3.54 13.64 1.45
CA LEU A 60 -4.11 14.32 0.28
C LEU A 60 -5.61 14.06 0.11
N LEU A 61 -6.10 12.88 0.51
CA LEU A 61 -7.50 12.48 0.29
C LEU A 61 -8.31 12.37 1.60
N GLY A 62 -7.65 12.38 2.77
CA GLY A 62 -8.31 12.24 4.07
C GLY A 62 -8.97 10.87 4.26
N LEU A 63 -8.50 9.84 3.55
CA LEU A 63 -9.04 8.48 3.65
C LEU A 63 -8.27 7.66 4.68
N ARG A 64 -8.96 6.70 5.29
CA ARG A 64 -8.34 5.77 6.23
C ARG A 64 -7.65 4.65 5.47
N VAL A 65 -6.43 4.35 5.89
CA VAL A 65 -5.59 3.31 5.32
C VAL A 65 -5.11 2.39 6.43
N VAL A 66 -5.05 1.10 6.13
CA VAL A 66 -4.49 0.07 7.00
C VAL A 66 -3.40 -0.68 6.24
N GLY A 67 -2.28 -0.95 6.89
CA GLY A 67 -1.24 -1.84 6.39
C GLY A 67 -1.65 -3.31 6.52
N LEU A 68 -1.35 -4.11 5.52
CA LEU A 68 -1.61 -5.55 5.48
C LEU A 68 -0.28 -6.29 5.50
N ASN A 69 0.06 -6.86 6.66
CA ASN A 69 1.28 -7.63 6.84
C ASN A 69 0.99 -9.12 6.64
N TYR A 70 1.37 -9.59 5.45
CA TYR A 70 1.38 -11.00 5.06
C TYR A 70 2.76 -11.60 5.35
N PRO A 71 2.89 -12.94 5.39
CA PRO A 71 4.21 -13.57 5.41
C PRO A 71 5.06 -13.10 4.22
N ASN A 72 6.16 -12.40 4.52
CA ASN A 72 7.12 -11.85 3.55
C ASN A 72 6.55 -10.81 2.56
N HIS A 73 5.44 -10.14 2.89
CA HIS A 73 4.89 -9.10 2.03
C HIS A 73 4.09 -8.06 2.80
N LEU A 74 4.33 -6.78 2.49
CA LEU A 74 3.53 -5.68 3.00
C LEU A 74 2.75 -5.02 1.86
N ALA A 75 1.45 -4.86 2.09
CA ALA A 75 0.56 -4.10 1.21
C ALA A 75 -0.30 -3.13 2.03
N THR A 76 -1.25 -2.46 1.38
CA THR A 76 -2.20 -1.57 2.06
C THR A 76 -3.64 -1.88 1.67
N ALA A 77 -4.59 -1.36 2.45
CA ALA A 77 -5.98 -1.29 2.06
C ALA A 77 -6.63 0.03 2.50
N VAL A 78 -7.52 0.56 1.68
CA VAL A 78 -8.12 1.89 1.85
C VAL A 78 -9.63 1.76 2.08
N GLU A 79 -10.15 2.50 3.06
CA GLU A 79 -11.61 2.60 3.29
C GLU A 79 -12.19 3.73 2.46
N PHE A 80 -12.96 3.35 1.45
CA PHE A 80 -13.68 4.26 0.58
C PHE A 80 -14.99 4.71 1.23
N LYS A 81 -15.42 5.94 0.92
CA LYS A 81 -16.71 6.47 1.40
C LYS A 81 -17.90 5.83 0.69
N SER A 82 -17.69 5.34 -0.53
CA SER A 82 -18.68 4.62 -1.32
C SER A 82 -18.30 3.15 -1.50
N HIS A 83 -19.28 2.33 -1.88
CA HIS A 83 -19.01 0.92 -2.13
C HIS A 83 -18.18 0.74 -3.41
N VAL A 84 -16.95 0.29 -3.25
CA VAL A 84 -16.03 -0.05 -4.35
C VAL A 84 -15.95 -1.57 -4.50
N LYS A 85 -16.02 -2.07 -5.74
CA LYS A 85 -15.87 -3.50 -6.05
C LYS A 85 -14.39 -3.90 -6.03
N GLY A 86 -14.11 -5.16 -5.71
CA GLY A 86 -12.76 -5.73 -5.72
C GLY A 86 -12.41 -6.47 -4.44
N ASP A 87 -11.21 -7.04 -4.43
CA ASP A 87 -10.61 -7.72 -3.29
C ASP A 87 -10.54 -6.77 -2.09
N SER A 88 -11.03 -7.23 -0.94
CA SER A 88 -11.20 -6.41 0.25
C SER A 88 -11.00 -7.19 1.53
N VAL A 89 -10.63 -6.49 2.59
CA VAL A 89 -10.50 -7.00 3.95
C VAL A 89 -11.45 -6.27 4.88
N THR A 90 -11.82 -6.91 5.98
CA THR A 90 -12.59 -6.28 7.05
C THR A 90 -11.70 -6.17 8.28
N TYR A 91 -11.57 -4.95 8.81
CA TYR A 91 -10.81 -4.64 10.01
C TYR A 91 -11.63 -3.66 10.85
N ASP A 92 -11.77 -3.91 12.15
CA ASP A 92 -12.56 -3.08 13.07
C ASP A 92 -13.98 -2.75 12.52
N ASN A 93 -14.70 -3.78 12.08
CA ASN A 93 -16.05 -3.69 11.47
C ASN A 93 -16.16 -2.76 10.24
N ARG A 94 -15.04 -2.47 9.58
CA ARG A 94 -14.97 -1.60 8.40
C ARG A 94 -14.35 -2.33 7.23
N ARG A 95 -14.85 -2.06 6.03
CA ARG A 95 -14.37 -2.68 4.80
C ARG A 95 -13.32 -1.80 4.13
N TYR A 96 -12.16 -2.39 3.87
CA TYR A 96 -11.05 -1.75 3.18
C TYR A 96 -10.79 -2.48 1.86
N ILE A 97 -10.60 -1.73 0.77
CA ILE A 97 -10.23 -2.25 -0.54
C ILE A 97 -8.72 -2.41 -0.61
N ILE A 98 -8.25 -3.59 -1.04
CA ILE A 98 -6.82 -3.87 -1.15
C ILE A 98 -6.20 -2.95 -2.22
N CYS A 99 -5.12 -2.28 -1.86
CA CYS A 99 -4.35 -1.39 -2.71
C CYS A 99 -2.87 -1.78 -2.55
N ASP A 100 -2.34 -2.60 -3.46
CA ASP A 100 -0.97 -3.10 -3.36
C ASP A 100 -0.01 -2.27 -4.22
N PRO A 101 0.85 -1.43 -3.60
CA PRO A 101 1.76 -0.56 -4.35
C PRO A 101 2.97 -1.30 -4.96
N THR A 102 3.09 -2.61 -4.71
CA THR A 102 4.09 -3.49 -5.33
C THR A 102 3.50 -4.34 -6.45
N TYR A 103 2.17 -4.45 -6.56
CA TYR A 103 1.52 -5.16 -7.66
C TYR A 103 1.47 -4.27 -8.91
N ILE A 104 2.60 -4.18 -9.61
CA ILE A 104 2.81 -3.23 -10.71
C ILE A 104 1.72 -3.32 -11.78
N GLY A 105 1.09 -2.19 -12.08
CA GLY A 105 0.05 -2.05 -13.09
C GLY A 105 -1.35 -2.47 -12.62
N ALA A 106 -1.49 -2.94 -11.38
CA ALA A 106 -2.79 -3.27 -10.80
C ALA A 106 -3.50 -2.02 -10.27
N ASP A 107 -4.81 -1.95 -10.52
CA ASP A 107 -5.72 -0.98 -9.91
C ASP A 107 -6.05 -1.37 -8.46
N ILE A 108 -6.70 -0.46 -7.73
CA ILE A 108 -7.36 -0.79 -6.46
C ILE A 108 -8.28 -2.00 -6.60
N GLY A 109 -8.38 -2.80 -5.53
CA GLY A 109 -9.23 -3.98 -5.49
C GLY A 109 -8.62 -5.20 -6.17
N HIS A 110 -7.36 -5.15 -6.59
CA HIS A 110 -6.61 -6.29 -7.08
C HIS A 110 -5.55 -6.70 -6.05
N ALA A 111 -5.79 -7.80 -5.34
CA ALA A 111 -4.75 -8.44 -4.54
C ALA A 111 -3.86 -9.30 -5.44
N GLN A 112 -2.55 -9.40 -5.12
CA GLN A 112 -1.69 -10.35 -5.81
C GLN A 112 -2.23 -11.78 -5.65
N PRO A 113 -2.13 -12.64 -6.68
CA PRO A 113 -2.70 -13.99 -6.66
C PRO A 113 -2.30 -14.81 -5.42
N ASN A 114 -1.05 -14.68 -4.96
CA ASN A 114 -0.51 -15.43 -3.83
C ASN A 114 -1.13 -15.05 -2.47
N PHE A 115 -1.77 -13.87 -2.37
CA PHE A 115 -2.39 -13.38 -1.14
C PHE A 115 -3.92 -13.40 -1.20
N LYS A 116 -4.52 -13.81 -2.33
CA LYS A 116 -5.97 -13.93 -2.45
C LYS A 116 -6.51 -15.00 -1.51
N GLY A 117 -7.49 -14.62 -0.69
CA GLY A 117 -8.11 -15.52 0.27
C GLY A 117 -7.24 -15.86 1.49
N PHE A 118 -6.07 -15.24 1.64
CA PHE A 118 -5.24 -15.39 2.83
C PHE A 118 -5.96 -14.81 4.05
N ARG A 119 -6.06 -15.57 5.14
CA ARG A 119 -6.91 -15.22 6.30
C ARG A 119 -6.12 -14.65 7.48
N ASP A 120 -4.87 -15.06 7.66
CA ASP A 120 -4.06 -14.71 8.83
C ASP A 120 -3.26 -13.41 8.63
N ILE A 121 -3.94 -12.37 8.15
CA ILE A 121 -3.33 -11.06 7.89
C ILE A 121 -3.17 -10.31 9.21
N LYS A 122 -1.96 -9.80 9.47
CA LYS A 122 -1.74 -8.86 10.57
C LYS A 122 -2.01 -7.44 10.08
N PHE A 123 -2.95 -6.75 10.72
CA PHE A 123 -3.30 -5.37 10.38
C PHE A 123 -2.39 -4.39 11.11
N ILE A 124 -1.89 -3.38 10.38
CA ILE A 124 -1.06 -2.30 10.92
C ILE A 124 -1.81 -0.98 10.78
N PRO A 125 -2.34 -0.40 11.88
CA PRO A 125 -2.97 0.90 11.85
C PRO A 125 -1.98 2.02 11.49
N ILE A 126 -2.35 2.89 10.56
CA ILE A 126 -1.54 4.02 10.11
C ILE A 126 -1.95 5.29 10.90
N ASN A 127 -1.41 5.40 12.13
CA ASN A 127 -1.85 6.35 13.17
C ASN A 127 -0.91 7.55 13.41
N TYR A 128 -0.08 7.94 12.45
CA TYR A 128 0.74 9.17 12.58
C TYR A 128 -0.07 10.43 12.29
#